data_AF-A0A931LR22-F1
#
_entry.id   AF-A0A931LR22-F1
#
_cell.length_a   1.000
_cell.length_b   1.000
_cell.length_c   1.000
_cell.angle_alpha   90.00
_cell.angle_beta   90.00
_cell.angle_gamma   90.00
#
_symmetry.space_group_name_H-M   'P 1'
#
loop_
_entity.id
_entity.type
_entity.pdbx_description
1 polymer ?
#
loop_
_entity_poly.entity_id
_entity_poly.type
_entity_poly.pdbx_seq_one_letter_code
_entity_poly.pdbx_strand_id
1 'polypeptide(L)'
;MRRPLKVRYLGEIFVVAIATAVGLWQLPTNFFVYGADPVFVGAGDIASCNSSGDEATATLLDGIPGTVFTLGDNAYEAGTATEFANCYDSSWGRHKARTFPAPGNHDYFTLNASGYFSYFGAAAGDPAKGYYSYDLGTWHIIVINSNCAVVEGCYVGSPQEQWLRADLAAHPTACTLAYWHHPRFSSGSTHGSSMEMQPIWQALYDFGADVVLSGHEHNYERFAPQDPNGNLDAMHGIREFVVGTGGRSHYAFGTILPNSQVRNSDTYGVLKLTLHPGSYDWQFVPEAGKTFTDSGSALCVASGTSALFRVDRQTGSVYADGAYSCGLASGCFNAGAGADLAEYIRVSEVVEPGDLVEAHPDRPHVYRKTQGAYSVRVTGVSSFRPGMALALRAFQGTPALLALAGRVPVKATTENGPIRPGDLLVSSSRPGYAMRCADLTLCEGAIFGKALEVLEIAEGLISVLVMSH
;
A
#
# COMPACT_ATOMS: atom_id res chain seq x y z
N MET A 1 -5.87 1.45 -76.91
CA MET A 1 -4.50 1.84 -76.50
C MET A 1 -4.10 1.02 -75.28
N ARG A 2 -2.91 0.41 -75.34
CA ARG A 2 -2.12 -0.25 -74.27
C ARG A 2 -2.57 -1.63 -73.74
N ARG A 3 -1.52 -2.42 -73.47
CA ARG A 3 -1.32 -3.88 -73.36
C ARG A 3 -1.62 -4.42 -71.94
N PRO A 4 -1.67 -5.76 -71.74
CA PRO A 4 -2.23 -6.39 -70.55
C PRO A 4 -1.20 -6.54 -69.42
N LEU A 5 -1.66 -6.65 -68.16
CA LEU A 5 -0.81 -7.14 -67.07
C LEU A 5 -1.52 -8.20 -66.23
N LYS A 6 -0.78 -9.29 -66.01
CA LYS A 6 -1.10 -10.47 -65.22
C LYS A 6 -1.23 -10.12 -63.74
N VAL A 7 -2.24 -10.71 -63.10
CA VAL A 7 -2.45 -10.75 -61.66
C VAL A 7 -1.35 -11.60 -61.00
N ARG A 8 -0.71 -11.07 -59.96
CA ARG A 8 0.03 -11.82 -58.94
C ARG A 8 -0.67 -11.59 -57.60
N TYR A 9 -0.96 -12.70 -56.91
CA TYR A 9 -1.55 -12.76 -55.57
C TYR A 9 -0.58 -12.21 -54.51
N LEU A 10 -1.08 -11.33 -53.65
CA LEU A 10 -0.74 -11.28 -52.23
C LEU A 10 -2.05 -11.10 -51.48
N GLY A 11 -2.33 -12.02 -50.55
CA GLY A 11 -3.56 -12.09 -49.81
C GLY A 11 -3.62 -11.02 -48.72
N GLU A 12 -4.62 -10.16 -48.82
CA GLU A 12 -5.23 -9.52 -47.66
C GLU A 12 -6.62 -10.15 -47.49
N ILE A 13 -6.81 -10.88 -46.39
CA ILE A 13 -8.12 -11.38 -46.00
C ILE A 13 -8.90 -10.18 -45.48
N PHE A 14 -9.75 -9.60 -46.34
CA PHE A 14 -10.86 -8.78 -45.89
C PHE A 14 -11.95 -9.71 -45.35
N VAL A 15 -12.13 -9.77 -44.03
CA VAL A 15 -13.36 -10.32 -43.45
C VAL A 15 -14.44 -9.24 -43.59
N VAL A 16 -15.34 -9.46 -44.56
CA VAL A 16 -16.60 -8.73 -44.66
C VAL A 16 -17.54 -9.28 -43.59
N ALA A 17 -17.80 -8.52 -42.53
CA ALA A 17 -18.88 -8.81 -41.61
C ALA A 17 -20.20 -8.26 -42.18
N ILE A 18 -21.08 -9.15 -42.63
CA ILE A 18 -22.48 -8.83 -42.93
C ILE A 18 -23.20 -8.67 -41.59
N ALA A 19 -23.59 -7.44 -41.25
CA ALA A 19 -24.41 -7.17 -40.08
C ALA A 19 -25.90 -7.34 -40.43
N THR A 20 -26.50 -8.46 -40.04
CA THR A 20 -27.95 -8.53 -39.81
C THR A 20 -28.24 -8.00 -38.42
N ALA A 21 -28.93 -6.86 -38.35
CA ALA A 21 -29.29 -6.19 -37.12
C ALA A 21 -30.32 -7.02 -36.31
N VAL A 22 -29.89 -7.53 -35.16
CA VAL A 22 -30.78 -7.84 -34.03
C VAL A 22 -30.13 -7.22 -32.80
N GLY A 23 -30.83 -6.27 -32.19
CA GLY A 23 -30.34 -5.47 -31.08
C GLY A 23 -30.02 -6.32 -29.85
N LEU A 24 -28.73 -6.40 -29.55
CA LEU A 24 -28.20 -6.74 -28.24
C LEU A 24 -27.23 -5.61 -27.87
N TRP A 25 -27.48 -4.95 -26.75
CA TRP A 25 -26.56 -3.97 -26.18
C TRP A 25 -25.27 -4.70 -25.77
N GLN A 26 -24.28 -4.75 -26.66
CA GLN A 26 -22.93 -5.16 -26.32
C GLN A 26 -22.28 -4.00 -25.57
N LEU A 27 -22.07 -4.19 -24.27
CA LEU A 27 -21.10 -3.40 -23.52
C LEU A 27 -19.75 -3.51 -24.25
N PRO A 28 -18.99 -2.43 -24.46
CA PRO A 28 -17.67 -2.53 -25.03
C PRO A 28 -16.78 -3.29 -24.05
N THR A 29 -16.55 -4.58 -24.31
CA THR A 29 -15.46 -5.32 -23.68
C THR A 29 -14.18 -4.85 -24.34
N ASN A 30 -13.54 -3.84 -23.78
CA ASN A 30 -12.13 -3.57 -24.03
C ASN A 30 -11.36 -4.78 -23.50
N PHE A 31 -11.06 -5.73 -24.39
CA PHE A 31 -10.03 -6.73 -24.11
C PHE A 31 -8.69 -6.00 -24.13
N PHE A 32 -8.16 -5.65 -22.95
CA PHE A 32 -6.74 -5.35 -22.82
C PHE A 32 -5.98 -6.64 -23.08
N VAL A 33 -5.32 -6.71 -24.24
CA VAL A 33 -4.28 -7.71 -24.48
C VAL A 33 -3.09 -7.25 -23.63
N TYR A 34 -2.99 -7.75 -22.40
CA TYR A 34 -1.75 -7.61 -21.64
C TYR A 34 -0.67 -8.37 -22.42
N GLY A 35 0.38 -7.65 -22.85
CA GLY A 35 1.58 -8.31 -23.37
C GLY A 35 2.16 -9.27 -22.33
N ALA A 36 3.05 -10.17 -22.75
CA ALA A 36 3.78 -11.02 -21.80
C ALA A 36 4.49 -10.15 -20.74
N ASP A 37 4.60 -10.66 -19.51
CA ASP A 37 5.24 -9.94 -18.41
C ASP A 37 6.65 -9.47 -18.79
N PRO A 38 6.97 -8.17 -18.63
CA PRO A 38 8.29 -7.67 -18.96
C PRO A 38 9.40 -8.35 -18.15
N VAL A 39 10.52 -8.60 -18.81
CA VAL A 39 11.78 -8.99 -18.17
C VAL A 39 12.68 -7.77 -18.06
N PHE A 40 13.21 -7.54 -16.86
CA PHE A 40 14.13 -6.45 -16.56
C PHE A 40 15.41 -7.04 -15.96
N VAL A 41 16.57 -6.82 -16.56
CA VAL A 41 17.80 -7.55 -16.20
C VAL A 41 19.04 -6.66 -16.22
N GLY A 42 19.94 -6.81 -15.26
CA GLY A 42 21.13 -5.96 -15.19
C GLY A 42 21.97 -6.10 -13.92
N ALA A 43 22.96 -5.22 -13.82
CA ALA A 43 23.91 -5.09 -12.72
C ALA A 43 24.55 -3.69 -12.74
N GLY A 44 25.28 -3.32 -11.69
CA GLY A 44 26.20 -2.18 -11.65
C GLY A 44 27.66 -2.62 -11.69
N ASP A 45 28.58 -1.65 -11.77
CA ASP A 45 30.01 -1.88 -11.56
C ASP A 45 30.61 -2.83 -12.62
N ILE A 46 30.45 -2.41 -13.88
CA ILE A 46 30.49 -3.31 -15.03
C ILE A 46 31.89 -3.39 -15.65
N ALA A 47 32.22 -2.49 -16.58
CA ALA A 47 33.26 -2.77 -17.57
C ALA A 47 34.60 -2.18 -17.16
N SER A 48 35.65 -3.00 -17.18
CA SER A 48 37.03 -2.55 -17.08
C SER A 48 37.86 -3.25 -18.14
N CYS A 49 38.68 -2.49 -18.86
CA CYS A 49 39.65 -3.06 -19.80
C CYS A 49 40.72 -3.95 -19.12
N ASN A 50 40.73 -4.04 -17.79
CA ASN A 50 41.67 -4.83 -17.00
C ASN A 50 41.04 -6.08 -16.36
N SER A 51 39.75 -6.34 -16.60
CA SER A 51 39.02 -7.53 -16.11
C SER A 51 38.44 -8.33 -17.27
N SER A 52 37.84 -9.49 -16.96
CA SER A 52 37.02 -10.25 -17.91
C SER A 52 35.62 -10.59 -17.37
N GLY A 53 35.26 -10.01 -16.21
CA GLY A 53 33.98 -10.28 -15.57
C GLY A 53 32.81 -9.69 -16.35
N ASP A 54 33.02 -8.57 -17.03
CA ASP A 54 32.00 -7.91 -17.84
C ASP A 54 31.67 -8.68 -19.13
N GLU A 55 32.63 -9.37 -19.75
CA GLU A 55 32.31 -10.30 -20.84
C GLU A 55 31.51 -11.51 -20.33
N ALA A 56 31.83 -12.02 -19.13
CA ALA A 56 31.13 -13.13 -18.52
C ALA A 56 29.66 -12.77 -18.23
N THR A 57 29.39 -11.60 -17.65
CA THR A 57 28.03 -11.12 -17.38
C THR A 57 27.29 -10.68 -18.65
N ALA A 58 27.98 -10.06 -19.63
CA ALA A 58 27.38 -9.71 -20.92
C ALA A 58 26.91 -10.97 -21.68
N THR A 59 27.63 -12.08 -21.54
CA THR A 59 27.25 -13.37 -22.15
C THR A 59 25.92 -13.90 -21.59
N LEU A 60 25.62 -13.64 -20.31
CA LEU A 60 24.32 -13.99 -19.72
C LEU A 60 23.19 -13.21 -20.40
N LEU A 61 23.41 -11.92 -20.67
CA LEU A 61 22.44 -11.05 -21.32
C LEU A 61 22.12 -11.49 -22.74
N ASP A 62 23.03 -12.17 -23.45
CA ASP A 62 22.77 -12.72 -24.79
C ASP A 62 21.60 -13.73 -24.80
N GLY A 63 21.42 -14.46 -23.70
CA GLY A 63 20.34 -15.45 -23.53
C GLY A 63 19.10 -14.93 -22.81
N ILE A 64 19.10 -13.70 -22.31
CA ILE A 64 18.00 -13.13 -21.51
C ILE A 64 17.37 -11.97 -22.29
N PRO A 65 16.24 -12.19 -22.99
CA PRO A 65 15.49 -11.11 -23.65
C PRO A 65 14.86 -10.19 -22.60
N GLY A 66 14.55 -8.96 -22.99
CA GLY A 66 13.93 -7.95 -22.11
C GLY A 66 14.71 -6.65 -22.08
N THR A 67 14.36 -5.77 -21.15
CA THR A 67 15.00 -4.47 -20.95
C THR A 67 16.22 -4.62 -20.05
N VAL A 68 17.33 -4.00 -20.43
CA VAL A 68 18.57 -4.00 -19.65
C VAL A 68 18.65 -2.74 -18.80
N PHE A 69 19.04 -2.86 -17.54
CA PHE A 69 19.43 -1.73 -16.70
C PHE A 69 20.91 -1.78 -16.35
N THR A 70 21.47 -0.61 -16.06
CA THR A 70 22.78 -0.52 -15.40
C THR A 70 22.65 0.34 -14.16
N LEU A 71 23.32 -0.07 -13.08
CA LEU A 71 23.23 0.58 -11.77
C LEU A 71 24.42 1.53 -11.53
N GLY A 72 24.87 2.24 -12.58
CA GLY A 72 26.03 3.14 -12.51
C GLY A 72 27.37 2.43 -12.63
N ASP A 73 28.41 3.26 -12.75
CA ASP A 73 29.80 2.84 -12.95
C ASP A 73 29.93 1.88 -14.15
N ASN A 74 29.53 2.42 -15.29
CA ASN A 74 29.36 1.65 -16.50
C ASN A 74 30.72 1.29 -17.11
N ALA A 75 31.61 2.27 -17.24
CA ALA A 75 32.94 2.10 -17.82
C ALA A 75 34.02 2.69 -16.90
N TYR A 76 34.91 1.82 -16.42
CA TYR A 76 36.02 2.18 -15.55
C TYR A 76 37.28 2.52 -16.33
N GLU A 77 38.16 3.36 -15.80
CA GLU A 77 38.21 3.91 -14.44
C GLU A 77 37.55 5.28 -14.28
N ALA A 78 37.28 6.02 -15.35
CA ALA A 78 36.83 7.40 -15.23
C ALA A 78 35.65 7.76 -16.13
N GLY A 79 34.97 6.77 -16.71
CA GLY A 79 33.82 7.01 -17.58
C GLY A 79 34.18 7.79 -18.84
N THR A 80 35.42 7.69 -19.32
CA THR A 80 35.87 8.40 -20.52
C THR A 80 35.27 7.82 -21.79
N ALA A 81 35.19 8.62 -22.86
CA ALA A 81 34.73 8.12 -24.16
C ALA A 81 35.57 6.94 -24.67
N THR A 82 36.88 6.91 -24.35
CA THR A 82 37.78 5.80 -24.69
C THR A 82 37.44 4.54 -23.91
N GLU A 83 37.13 4.63 -22.62
CA GLU A 83 36.74 3.48 -21.79
C GLU A 83 35.38 2.92 -22.20
N PHE A 84 34.43 3.80 -22.54
CA PHE A 84 33.18 3.38 -23.16
C PHE A 84 33.42 2.66 -24.50
N ALA A 85 34.26 3.20 -25.38
CA ALA A 85 34.53 2.60 -26.69
C ALA A 85 35.32 1.28 -26.62
N ASN A 86 36.25 1.15 -25.67
CA ASN A 86 37.19 0.02 -25.63
C ASN A 86 36.80 -1.06 -24.64
N CYS A 87 36.15 -0.70 -23.51
CA CYS A 87 35.81 -1.64 -22.44
C CYS A 87 34.31 -1.95 -22.45
N TYR A 88 33.44 -0.94 -22.35
CA TYR A 88 32.00 -1.20 -22.29
C TYR A 88 31.43 -1.65 -23.64
N ASP A 89 31.79 -1.01 -24.75
CA ASP A 89 31.24 -1.31 -26.07
C ASP A 89 31.61 -2.72 -26.54
N SER A 90 32.81 -3.20 -26.15
CA SER A 90 33.32 -4.53 -26.49
C SER A 90 32.62 -5.66 -25.72
N SER A 91 32.07 -5.38 -24.53
CA SER A 91 31.28 -6.32 -23.73
C SER A 91 29.78 -5.98 -23.77
N TRP A 92 29.29 -5.19 -22.82
CA TRP A 92 27.86 -4.86 -22.64
C TRP A 92 27.27 -4.02 -23.78
N GLY A 93 28.09 -3.32 -24.58
CA GLY A 93 27.63 -2.44 -25.66
C GLY A 93 26.74 -3.08 -26.71
N ARG A 94 26.89 -4.38 -26.95
CA ARG A 94 25.98 -5.13 -27.84
C ARG A 94 24.52 -5.15 -27.36
N HIS A 95 24.27 -4.86 -26.08
CA HIS A 95 22.94 -4.73 -25.49
C HIS A 95 22.45 -3.29 -25.39
N LYS A 96 23.25 -2.30 -25.79
CA LYS A 96 22.97 -0.87 -25.64
C LYS A 96 21.60 -0.44 -26.15
N ALA A 97 21.12 -1.03 -27.25
CA ALA A 97 19.83 -0.69 -27.86
C ALA A 97 18.61 -0.97 -26.96
N ARG A 98 18.79 -1.79 -25.92
CA ARG A 98 17.76 -2.12 -24.92
C ARG A 98 18.18 -1.73 -23.50
N THR A 99 19.22 -0.91 -23.35
CA THR A 99 19.76 -0.48 -22.05
C THR A 99 19.19 0.87 -21.63
N PHE A 100 18.71 0.94 -20.39
CA PHE A 100 18.31 2.17 -19.69
C PHE A 100 19.27 2.38 -18.51
N PRO A 101 20.27 3.25 -18.66
CA PRO A 101 21.37 3.34 -17.72
C PRO A 101 21.12 4.34 -16.58
N ALA A 102 21.70 4.07 -15.41
CA ALA A 102 21.96 5.07 -14.37
C ALA A 102 23.45 5.46 -14.39
N PRO A 103 23.82 6.70 -14.00
CA PRO A 103 25.21 7.10 -13.82
C PRO A 103 25.72 6.75 -12.41
N GLY A 104 26.98 6.32 -12.31
CA GLY A 104 27.73 6.15 -11.05
C GLY A 104 28.79 7.21 -10.83
N ASN A 105 29.57 7.10 -9.75
CA ASN A 105 30.58 8.12 -9.44
C ASN A 105 31.76 8.07 -10.41
N HIS A 106 32.13 6.91 -10.94
CA HIS A 106 33.17 6.81 -11.95
C HIS A 106 32.76 7.42 -13.29
N ASP A 107 31.46 7.46 -13.61
CA ASP A 107 30.96 8.15 -14.81
C ASP A 107 31.22 9.68 -14.73
N TYR A 108 31.20 10.24 -13.51
CA TYR A 108 31.42 11.67 -13.24
C TYR A 108 32.90 12.08 -13.05
N PHE A 109 33.84 11.16 -13.22
CA PHE A 109 35.27 11.54 -13.30
C PHE A 109 35.64 12.19 -14.63
N THR A 110 34.70 12.24 -15.59
CA THR A 110 34.69 13.24 -16.65
C THR A 110 33.76 14.40 -16.33
N LEU A 111 34.11 15.60 -16.80
CA LEU A 111 33.27 16.79 -16.64
C LEU A 111 31.85 16.50 -17.14
N ASN A 112 30.87 16.72 -16.25
CA ASN A 112 29.44 16.49 -16.51
C ASN A 112 29.11 15.08 -17.03
N ALA A 113 29.90 14.06 -16.67
CA ALA A 113 29.77 12.69 -17.17
C ALA A 113 29.68 12.62 -18.70
N SER A 114 30.49 13.45 -19.37
CA SER A 114 30.43 13.60 -20.84
C SER A 114 30.58 12.29 -21.62
N GLY A 115 31.40 11.34 -21.14
CA GLY A 115 31.54 10.03 -21.78
C GLY A 115 30.26 9.20 -21.68
N TYR A 116 29.65 9.13 -20.50
CA TYR A 116 28.38 8.45 -20.24
C TYR A 116 27.23 9.00 -21.10
N PHE A 117 27.00 10.31 -21.06
CA PHE A 117 25.89 10.92 -21.81
C PHE A 117 26.12 10.89 -23.32
N SER A 118 27.37 11.03 -23.79
CA SER A 118 27.68 10.90 -25.22
C SER A 118 27.49 9.46 -25.71
N TYR A 119 27.85 8.48 -24.88
CA TYR A 119 27.73 7.09 -25.24
C TYR A 119 26.26 6.65 -25.27
N PHE A 120 25.50 6.81 -24.18
CA PHE A 120 24.12 6.34 -24.12
C PHE A 120 23.10 7.26 -24.79
N GLY A 121 23.42 8.53 -25.01
CA GLY A 121 22.54 9.50 -25.67
C GLY A 121 21.20 9.62 -24.95
N ALA A 122 20.10 9.63 -25.72
CA ALA A 122 18.75 9.83 -25.19
C ALA A 122 18.30 8.77 -24.17
N ALA A 123 18.90 7.57 -24.16
CA ALA A 123 18.57 6.53 -23.19
C ALA A 123 18.95 6.95 -21.76
N ALA A 124 19.95 7.83 -21.59
CA ALA A 124 20.39 8.34 -20.29
C ALA A 124 19.58 9.54 -19.78
N GLY A 125 18.47 9.90 -20.45
CA GLY A 125 17.63 11.03 -20.08
C GLY A 125 18.26 12.39 -20.38
N ASP A 126 17.84 13.42 -19.64
CA ASP A 126 18.35 14.78 -19.78
C ASP A 126 19.78 14.86 -19.21
N PRO A 127 20.81 15.19 -20.02
CA PRO A 127 22.19 15.25 -19.58
C PRO A 127 22.48 16.33 -18.53
N ALA A 128 21.58 17.31 -18.35
CA ALA A 128 21.68 18.28 -17.26
C ALA A 128 21.22 17.71 -15.91
N LYS A 129 20.58 16.54 -15.89
CA LYS A 129 19.93 15.93 -14.72
C LYS A 129 20.48 14.54 -14.40
N GLY A 130 20.50 13.65 -15.38
CA GLY A 130 20.87 12.24 -15.20
C GLY A 130 19.86 11.39 -14.42
N TYR A 131 18.63 11.89 -14.24
CA TYR A 131 17.49 11.17 -13.68
C TYR A 131 16.29 11.30 -14.61
N TYR A 132 15.46 10.25 -14.68
CA TYR A 132 14.32 10.13 -15.59
C TYR A 132 13.42 8.97 -15.17
N SER A 133 12.25 8.84 -15.79
CA SER A 133 11.32 7.73 -15.57
C SER A 133 10.73 7.22 -16.89
N TYR A 134 10.21 6.00 -16.87
CA TYR A 134 9.54 5.37 -17.99
C TYR A 134 8.64 4.22 -17.52
N ASP A 135 7.67 3.85 -18.35
CA ASP A 135 6.81 2.70 -18.05
C ASP A 135 7.33 1.44 -18.75
N LEU A 136 7.33 0.33 -18.02
CA LEU A 136 7.70 -1.00 -18.54
C LEU A 136 6.55 -1.98 -18.25
N GLY A 137 5.71 -2.22 -19.25
CA GLY A 137 4.46 -2.95 -19.05
C GLY A 137 3.52 -2.14 -18.16
N THR A 138 3.15 -2.68 -17.00
CA THR A 138 2.30 -2.00 -15.99
C THR A 138 3.11 -1.38 -14.85
N TRP A 139 4.44 -1.49 -14.90
CA TRP A 139 5.33 -0.95 -13.88
C TRP A 139 5.79 0.45 -14.25
N HIS A 140 5.84 1.32 -13.24
CA HIS A 140 6.52 2.59 -13.36
C HIS A 140 7.97 2.44 -12.90
N ILE A 141 8.92 2.81 -13.77
CA ILE A 141 10.36 2.65 -13.54
C ILE A 141 11.01 4.02 -13.41
N ILE A 142 11.78 4.21 -12.33
CA ILE A 142 12.41 5.48 -11.99
C ILE A 142 13.92 5.29 -11.91
N VAL A 143 14.66 6.19 -12.57
CA VAL A 143 16.12 6.25 -12.56
C VAL A 143 16.55 7.49 -11.81
N ILE A 144 17.30 7.31 -10.73
CA ILE A 144 17.78 8.39 -9.88
C ILE A 144 19.29 8.57 -10.10
N ASN A 145 19.74 9.82 -10.11
CA ASN A 145 21.14 10.16 -10.07
C ASN A 145 21.59 10.31 -8.62
N SER A 146 22.24 9.28 -8.09
CA SER A 146 22.72 9.27 -6.70
C SER A 146 24.04 10.03 -6.49
N ASN A 147 24.55 10.74 -7.50
CA ASN A 147 25.72 11.61 -7.36
C ASN A 147 25.28 12.96 -6.79
N CYS A 148 24.80 12.97 -5.54
CA CYS A 148 24.07 14.10 -4.95
C CYS A 148 24.83 15.45 -5.01
N ALA A 149 26.16 15.43 -5.01
CA ALA A 149 26.98 16.63 -5.12
C ALA A 149 26.91 17.31 -6.50
N VAL A 150 26.55 16.59 -7.58
CA VAL A 150 26.49 17.13 -8.95
C VAL A 150 25.08 17.46 -9.42
N VAL A 151 24.03 16.95 -8.76
CA VAL A 151 22.62 17.16 -9.13
C VAL A 151 21.87 18.11 -8.19
N GLU A 152 22.59 19.06 -7.60
CA GLU A 152 22.03 20.04 -6.64
C GLU A 152 21.39 19.40 -5.39
N GLY A 153 21.77 18.15 -5.07
CA GLY A 153 21.41 17.42 -3.87
C GLY A 153 20.42 16.27 -4.07
N CYS A 154 20.35 15.42 -3.03
CA CYS A 154 19.33 14.39 -2.85
C CYS A 154 18.54 14.60 -1.55
N TYR A 155 18.62 15.80 -0.97
CA TYR A 155 17.95 16.15 0.28
C TYR A 155 16.48 16.52 0.06
N VAL A 156 15.70 16.61 1.15
CA VAL A 156 14.29 17.04 1.12
C VAL A 156 14.16 18.41 0.44
N GLY A 157 13.39 18.50 -0.64
CA GLY A 157 13.23 19.73 -1.40
C GLY A 157 14.36 20.03 -2.39
N SER A 158 15.30 19.11 -2.63
CA SER A 158 16.22 19.21 -3.78
C SER A 158 15.43 19.09 -5.10
N PRO A 159 15.93 19.65 -6.23
CA PRO A 159 15.23 19.57 -7.52
C PRO A 159 14.88 18.13 -7.92
N GLN A 160 15.78 17.18 -7.70
CA GLN A 160 15.56 15.76 -7.98
C GLN A 160 14.49 15.14 -7.07
N GLU A 161 14.48 15.45 -5.77
CA GLU A 161 13.49 14.91 -4.83
C GLU A 161 12.09 15.49 -5.08
N GLN A 162 11.99 16.78 -5.41
CA GLN A 162 10.72 17.40 -5.81
C GLN A 162 10.19 16.82 -7.12
N TRP A 163 11.08 16.61 -8.11
CA TRP A 163 10.72 15.95 -9.36
C TRP A 163 10.21 14.54 -9.11
N LEU A 164 10.92 13.75 -8.29
CA LEU A 164 10.53 12.38 -7.95
C LEU A 164 9.14 12.32 -7.34
N ARG A 165 8.83 13.18 -6.36
CA ARG A 165 7.49 13.21 -5.75
C ARG A 165 6.42 13.61 -6.75
N ALA A 166 6.70 14.55 -7.65
CA ALA A 166 5.76 14.95 -8.69
C ALA A 166 5.54 13.82 -9.71
N ASP A 167 6.59 13.09 -10.07
CA ASP A 167 6.56 11.94 -10.97
C ASP A 167 5.74 10.79 -10.37
N LEU A 168 6.01 10.41 -9.12
CA LEU A 168 5.24 9.41 -8.38
C LEU A 168 3.75 9.79 -8.26
N ALA A 169 3.45 11.07 -7.99
CA ALA A 169 2.08 11.56 -7.91
C ALA A 169 1.34 11.51 -9.27
N ALA A 170 2.08 11.66 -10.37
CA ALA A 170 1.52 11.60 -11.72
C ALA A 170 1.32 10.16 -12.22
N HIS A 171 1.99 9.18 -11.60
CA HIS A 171 1.95 7.77 -11.98
C HIS A 171 1.43 6.88 -10.83
N PRO A 172 0.14 6.98 -10.44
CA PRO A 172 -0.46 6.09 -9.46
C PRO A 172 -0.63 4.70 -10.08
N THR A 173 0.47 3.93 -10.11
CA THR A 173 0.54 2.59 -10.69
C THR A 173 0.52 1.53 -9.60
N ALA A 174 0.20 0.30 -10.00
CA ALA A 174 0.13 -0.83 -9.08
C ALA A 174 1.50 -1.21 -8.51
N CYS A 175 2.59 -0.96 -9.28
CA CYS A 175 3.93 -1.31 -8.90
C CYS A 175 4.96 -0.29 -9.41
N THR A 176 5.88 0.13 -8.54
CA THR A 176 6.98 1.05 -8.83
C THR A 176 8.33 0.45 -8.46
N LEU A 177 9.28 0.53 -9.39
CA LEU A 177 10.68 0.18 -9.17
C LEU A 177 11.56 1.41 -9.40
N ALA A 178 12.47 1.68 -8.47
CA ALA A 178 13.49 2.70 -8.64
C ALA A 178 14.90 2.10 -8.66
N TYR A 179 15.83 2.73 -9.37
CA TYR A 179 17.23 2.31 -9.34
C TYR A 179 18.21 3.47 -9.49
N TRP A 180 19.39 3.30 -8.91
CA TRP A 180 20.51 4.26 -8.93
C TRP A 180 21.83 3.56 -8.59
N HIS A 181 22.90 4.31 -8.30
CA HIS A 181 24.22 3.74 -8.04
C HIS A 181 24.53 3.47 -6.56
N HIS A 182 24.52 4.50 -5.71
CA HIS A 182 24.93 4.40 -4.30
C HIS A 182 23.85 3.81 -3.38
N PRO A 183 24.01 2.62 -2.77
CA PRO A 183 22.95 1.92 -2.02
C PRO A 183 22.50 2.70 -0.79
N ARG A 184 21.19 2.67 -0.49
CA ARG A 184 20.69 3.26 0.76
C ARG A 184 21.08 2.36 1.94
N PHE A 185 21.01 1.05 1.76
CA PHE A 185 21.43 0.05 2.73
C PHE A 185 22.43 -0.92 2.09
N SER A 186 23.59 -1.07 2.74
CA SER A 186 24.58 -2.08 2.36
C SER A 186 25.46 -2.44 3.54
N SER A 187 25.73 -3.74 3.67
CA SER A 187 26.66 -4.33 4.64
C SER A 187 28.10 -4.40 4.10
N GLY A 188 28.37 -3.84 2.91
CA GLY A 188 29.71 -3.82 2.33
C GLY A 188 30.73 -3.07 3.19
N SER A 189 31.98 -3.52 3.20
CA SER A 189 33.04 -2.91 4.02
C SER A 189 33.79 -1.77 3.34
N THR A 190 33.64 -1.62 2.02
CA THR A 190 34.43 -0.65 1.23
C THR A 190 33.75 0.71 1.20
N HIS A 191 32.45 0.72 0.92
CA HIS A 191 31.62 1.91 0.75
C HIS A 191 30.42 1.90 1.73
N GLY A 192 29.76 0.77 1.92
CA GLY A 192 28.61 0.62 2.81
C GLY A 192 27.39 1.43 2.38
N SER A 193 26.60 1.88 3.36
CA SER A 193 25.34 2.60 3.14
C SER A 193 25.54 4.08 2.84
N SER A 194 24.77 4.64 1.91
CA SER A 194 24.75 6.08 1.60
C SER A 194 23.54 6.77 2.23
N MET A 195 23.80 7.55 3.28
CA MET A 195 22.76 8.23 4.07
C MET A 195 22.09 9.37 3.29
N GLU A 196 22.77 9.92 2.29
CA GLU A 196 22.27 10.97 1.39
C GLU A 196 21.05 10.52 0.59
N MET A 197 20.87 9.21 0.40
CA MET A 197 19.73 8.64 -0.32
C MET A 197 18.49 8.48 0.56
N GLN A 198 18.55 8.78 1.86
CA GLN A 198 17.41 8.62 2.77
C GLN A 198 16.18 9.44 2.31
N PRO A 199 16.30 10.71 1.87
CA PRO A 199 15.12 11.48 1.48
C PRO A 199 14.49 11.00 0.16
N ILE A 200 15.30 10.49 -0.77
CA ILE A 200 14.82 9.82 -1.98
C ILE A 200 14.07 8.54 -1.62
N TRP A 201 14.63 7.72 -0.72
CA TRP A 201 13.95 6.53 -0.22
C TRP A 201 12.64 6.88 0.49
N GLN A 202 12.63 7.93 1.31
CA GLN A 202 11.41 8.42 1.97
C GLN A 202 10.34 8.80 0.95
N ALA A 203 10.70 9.52 -0.12
CA ALA A 203 9.77 9.87 -1.18
C ALA A 203 9.20 8.61 -1.87
N LEU A 204 10.02 7.62 -2.17
CA LEU A 204 9.55 6.34 -2.73
C LEU A 204 8.61 5.60 -1.76
N TYR A 205 8.96 5.58 -0.48
CA TYR A 205 8.17 4.91 0.56
C TYR A 205 6.81 5.57 0.77
N ASP A 206 6.76 6.91 0.78
CA ASP A 206 5.51 7.69 0.92
C ASP A 206 4.49 7.41 -0.19
N PHE A 207 4.98 6.96 -1.36
CA PHE A 207 4.16 6.63 -2.53
C PHE A 207 4.05 5.12 -2.78
N GLY A 208 4.55 4.28 -1.87
CA GLY A 208 4.40 2.82 -1.94
C GLY A 208 5.21 2.16 -3.05
N ALA A 209 6.46 2.56 -3.25
CA ALA A 209 7.36 1.83 -4.15
C ALA A 209 7.69 0.43 -3.62
N ASP A 210 8.10 -0.48 -4.51
CA ASP A 210 8.25 -1.91 -4.21
C ASP A 210 9.70 -2.35 -4.11
N VAL A 211 10.49 -1.88 -5.08
CA VAL A 211 11.84 -2.38 -5.33
C VAL A 211 12.80 -1.22 -5.55
N VAL A 212 13.96 -1.31 -4.90
CA VAL A 212 15.11 -0.46 -5.14
C VAL A 212 16.29 -1.32 -5.58
N LEU A 213 16.96 -0.90 -6.65
CA LEU A 213 18.20 -1.54 -7.12
C LEU A 213 19.37 -0.54 -7.06
N SER A 214 20.52 -1.01 -6.60
CA SER A 214 21.75 -0.21 -6.52
C SER A 214 23.02 -1.02 -6.82
N GLY A 215 24.11 -0.35 -7.16
CA GLY A 215 25.44 -0.93 -7.38
C GLY A 215 26.41 -0.44 -6.31
N HIS A 216 27.57 0.07 -6.75
CA HIS A 216 28.64 0.74 -6.00
C HIS A 216 29.41 -0.16 -5.03
N GLU A 217 28.69 -0.94 -4.25
CA GLU A 217 29.26 -2.05 -3.52
C GLU A 217 29.37 -3.27 -4.42
N HIS A 218 30.61 -3.71 -4.65
CA HIS A 218 30.93 -4.77 -5.60
C HIS A 218 30.62 -6.18 -5.05
N ASN A 219 29.38 -6.37 -4.63
CA ASN A 219 28.84 -7.60 -4.09
C ASN A 219 27.34 -7.69 -4.44
N TYR A 220 26.75 -8.83 -4.10
CA TYR A 220 25.30 -9.02 -4.13
C TYR A 220 24.77 -9.03 -2.70
N GLU A 221 23.78 -8.20 -2.42
CA GLU A 221 23.07 -8.22 -1.15
C GLU A 221 21.58 -7.95 -1.38
N ARG A 222 20.73 -8.79 -0.75
CA ARG A 222 19.28 -8.60 -0.78
C ARG A 222 18.75 -8.41 0.63
N PHE A 223 17.96 -7.37 0.81
CA PHE A 223 17.30 -7.05 2.05
C PHE A 223 15.85 -7.54 2.10
N ALA A 224 15.28 -7.67 3.31
CA ALA A 224 13.84 -7.71 3.49
C ALA A 224 13.22 -6.33 3.15
N PRO A 225 11.88 -6.24 2.97
CA PRO A 225 11.19 -4.97 2.88
C PRO A 225 11.44 -4.08 4.10
N GLN A 226 11.83 -2.82 3.88
CA GLN A 226 12.24 -1.91 4.95
C GLN A 226 11.68 -0.50 4.81
N ASP A 227 11.50 0.15 5.96
CA ASP A 227 11.21 1.58 6.05
C ASP A 227 12.47 2.43 5.74
N PRO A 228 12.33 3.77 5.60
CA PRO A 228 13.45 4.67 5.30
C PRO A 228 14.58 4.70 6.35
N ASN A 229 14.32 4.17 7.54
CA ASN A 229 15.26 4.10 8.66
C ASN A 229 15.92 2.72 8.79
N GLY A 230 15.57 1.75 7.95
CA GLY A 230 16.10 0.38 7.96
C GLY A 230 15.41 -0.54 8.97
N ASN A 231 14.21 -0.18 9.44
CA ASN A 231 13.38 -1.09 10.22
C ASN A 231 12.61 -2.02 9.27
N LEU A 232 12.34 -3.26 9.70
CA LEU A 232 11.50 -4.18 8.95
C LEU A 232 10.06 -3.63 8.87
N ASP A 233 9.57 -3.43 7.66
CA ASP A 233 8.15 -3.20 7.38
C ASP A 233 7.71 -4.16 6.28
N ALA A 234 7.06 -5.25 6.67
CA ALA A 234 6.65 -6.29 5.74
C ALA A 234 5.46 -5.89 4.84
N MET A 235 4.75 -4.81 5.16
CA MET A 235 3.53 -4.40 4.46
C MET A 235 3.76 -3.23 3.52
N HIS A 236 4.59 -2.26 3.92
CA HIS A 236 4.83 -1.02 3.18
C HIS A 236 6.31 -0.78 2.86
N GLY A 237 7.21 -1.64 3.36
CA GLY A 237 8.63 -1.51 3.13
C GLY A 237 9.04 -1.77 1.68
N ILE A 238 10.11 -1.12 1.27
CA ILE A 238 10.74 -1.31 -0.05
C ILE A 238 11.80 -2.40 0.07
N ARG A 239 11.86 -3.30 -0.91
CA ARG A 239 12.95 -4.29 -1.00
C ARG A 239 14.14 -3.72 -1.77
N GLU A 240 15.32 -3.71 -1.14
CA GLU A 240 16.57 -3.32 -1.81
C GLU A 240 17.41 -4.53 -2.23
N PHE A 241 18.02 -4.38 -3.40
CA PHE A 241 19.06 -5.25 -3.93
C PHE A 241 20.29 -4.41 -4.29
N VAL A 242 21.42 -4.73 -3.64
CA VAL A 242 22.74 -4.31 -4.11
C VAL A 242 23.20 -5.36 -5.13
N VAL A 243 23.50 -4.94 -6.35
CA VAL A 243 23.87 -5.79 -7.49
C VAL A 243 25.10 -5.20 -8.20
N GLY A 244 26.16 -4.90 -7.44
CA GLY A 244 27.46 -4.47 -7.98
C GLY A 244 28.29 -5.65 -8.50
N THR A 245 27.63 -6.57 -9.20
CA THR A 245 28.22 -7.84 -9.65
C THR A 245 28.54 -7.84 -11.15
N GLY A 246 28.64 -6.64 -11.76
CA GLY A 246 28.70 -6.45 -13.20
C GLY A 246 29.98 -6.93 -13.87
N GLY A 247 31.11 -6.90 -13.17
CA GLY A 247 32.32 -7.55 -13.68
C GLY A 247 33.66 -6.96 -13.26
N ARG A 248 33.69 -5.77 -12.65
CA ARG A 248 34.98 -5.11 -12.39
C ARG A 248 35.82 -5.77 -11.31
N SER A 249 35.26 -5.95 -10.11
CA SER A 249 35.97 -6.56 -8.97
C SER A 249 34.95 -7.03 -7.93
N HIS A 250 35.43 -7.53 -6.78
CA HIS A 250 34.57 -7.87 -5.64
C HIS A 250 35.03 -7.19 -4.35
N TYR A 251 34.07 -6.80 -3.52
CA TYR A 251 34.29 -6.25 -2.18
C TYR A 251 33.74 -7.17 -1.09
N ALA A 252 34.41 -7.14 0.07
CA ALA A 252 34.00 -7.91 1.24
C ALA A 252 32.84 -7.25 1.99
N PHE A 253 32.17 -8.04 2.83
CA PHE A 253 31.20 -7.54 3.79
C PHE A 253 31.88 -7.12 5.10
N GLY A 254 31.37 -6.05 5.69
CA GLY A 254 31.69 -5.60 7.04
C GLY A 254 30.64 -6.10 8.05
N THR A 255 30.16 -5.18 8.88
CA THR A 255 29.05 -5.47 9.80
C THR A 255 27.77 -5.71 9.01
N ILE A 256 27.19 -6.90 9.18
CA ILE A 256 25.92 -7.23 8.54
C ILE A 256 24.79 -6.42 9.17
N LEU A 257 24.11 -5.64 8.34
CA LEU A 257 22.97 -4.82 8.75
C LEU A 257 21.74 -5.69 9.05
N PRO A 258 20.82 -5.19 9.90
CA PRO A 258 19.49 -5.78 10.03
C PRO A 258 18.82 -5.97 8.67
N ASN A 259 17.94 -6.98 8.60
CA ASN A 259 17.17 -7.32 7.40
C ASN A 259 17.97 -7.78 6.18
N SER A 260 19.29 -7.85 6.22
CA SER A 260 20.10 -8.48 5.17
C SER A 260 19.82 -10.00 5.13
N GLN A 261 19.21 -10.47 4.04
CA GLN A 261 18.71 -11.85 3.91
C GLN A 261 19.68 -12.75 3.14
N VAL A 262 20.24 -12.25 2.03
CA VAL A 262 21.14 -13.03 1.16
C VAL A 262 22.32 -12.16 0.75
N ARG A 263 23.51 -12.76 0.73
CA ARG A 263 24.79 -12.08 0.48
C ARG A 263 25.71 -12.95 -0.36
N ASN A 264 26.45 -12.35 -1.29
CA ASN A 264 27.49 -13.00 -2.08
C ASN A 264 28.56 -11.98 -2.49
N SER A 265 29.84 -12.34 -2.41
CA SER A 265 30.97 -11.44 -2.68
C SER A 265 32.08 -12.09 -3.52
N ASP A 266 31.78 -13.17 -4.24
CA ASP A 266 32.79 -13.92 -5.01
C ASP A 266 32.30 -14.46 -6.37
N THR A 267 31.11 -14.03 -6.78
CA THR A 267 30.44 -14.47 -8.00
C THR A 267 29.88 -13.26 -8.74
N TYR A 268 30.32 -13.06 -9.98
CA TYR A 268 29.68 -12.12 -10.89
C TYR A 268 28.36 -12.67 -11.41
N GLY A 269 27.48 -11.78 -11.85
CA GLY A 269 26.17 -12.15 -12.37
C GLY A 269 25.26 -10.95 -12.57
N VAL A 270 24.05 -11.24 -13.04
CA VAL A 270 23.01 -10.23 -13.27
C VAL A 270 21.77 -10.58 -12.46
N LEU A 271 21.08 -9.55 -11.96
CA LEU A 271 19.75 -9.70 -11.39
C LEU A 271 18.74 -9.66 -12.54
N LYS A 272 17.94 -10.71 -12.67
CA LYS A 272 16.79 -10.78 -13.57
C LYS A 272 15.51 -10.66 -12.76
N LEU A 273 14.65 -9.72 -13.16
CA LEU A 273 13.30 -9.54 -12.65
C LEU A 273 12.28 -9.89 -13.75
N THR A 274 11.20 -10.56 -13.36
CA THR A 274 9.99 -10.67 -14.19
C THR A 274 8.90 -9.86 -13.53
N LEU A 275 8.37 -8.88 -14.24
CA LEU A 275 7.51 -7.83 -13.70
C LEU A 275 6.04 -8.15 -14.03
N HIS A 276 5.28 -8.62 -13.06
CA HIS A 276 3.85 -8.92 -13.22
C HIS A 276 2.98 -7.73 -12.80
N PRO A 277 1.70 -7.66 -13.19
CA PRO A 277 0.85 -6.51 -12.87
C PRO A 277 0.68 -6.13 -11.38
N GLY A 278 0.96 -7.04 -10.45
CA GLY A 278 0.85 -6.79 -9.00
C GLY A 278 1.90 -7.55 -8.18
N SER A 279 2.94 -8.06 -8.83
CA SER A 279 3.99 -8.86 -8.20
C SER A 279 5.24 -8.87 -9.07
N TYR A 280 6.34 -9.35 -8.51
CA TYR A 280 7.58 -9.55 -9.25
C TYR A 280 8.27 -10.82 -8.78
N ASP A 281 8.90 -11.49 -9.73
CA ASP A 281 9.85 -12.57 -9.47
C ASP A 281 11.27 -12.03 -9.63
N TRP A 282 12.20 -12.47 -8.79
CA TRP A 282 13.63 -12.20 -8.96
C TRP A 282 14.44 -13.49 -9.09
N GLN A 283 15.53 -13.39 -9.83
CA GLN A 283 16.54 -14.43 -9.97
C GLN A 283 17.92 -13.80 -10.16
N PHE A 284 18.88 -14.13 -9.31
CA PHE A 284 20.28 -13.91 -9.59
C PHE A 284 20.78 -14.99 -10.56
N VAL A 285 21.28 -14.55 -11.72
CA VAL A 285 21.85 -15.42 -12.76
C VAL A 285 23.37 -15.30 -12.67
N PRO A 286 24.08 -16.33 -12.19
CA PRO A 286 25.54 -16.28 -12.04
C PRO A 286 26.25 -16.45 -13.38
N GLU A 287 27.48 -15.95 -13.46
CA GLU A 287 28.40 -16.26 -14.55
C GLU A 287 28.66 -17.77 -14.68
N ALA A 288 29.10 -18.20 -15.87
CA ALA A 288 29.34 -19.61 -16.16
C ALA A 288 30.37 -20.23 -15.20
N GLY A 289 30.03 -21.40 -14.64
CA GLY A 289 30.91 -22.14 -13.73
C GLY A 289 30.76 -21.77 -12.25
N LYS A 290 29.97 -20.75 -11.92
CA LYS A 290 29.61 -20.40 -10.53
C LYS A 290 28.25 -20.99 -10.15
N THR A 291 28.03 -21.15 -8.85
CA THR A 291 26.85 -21.85 -8.31
C THR A 291 25.97 -20.99 -7.41
N PHE A 292 26.40 -19.78 -7.05
CA PHE A 292 25.57 -18.90 -6.24
C PHE A 292 24.29 -18.54 -7.01
N THR A 293 23.16 -18.66 -6.32
CA THR A 293 21.86 -18.29 -6.85
C THR A 293 20.99 -17.77 -5.72
N ASP A 294 20.10 -16.85 -6.06
CA ASP A 294 19.04 -16.35 -5.20
C ASP A 294 17.81 -16.15 -6.07
N SER A 295 16.64 -16.53 -5.56
CA SER A 295 15.40 -16.37 -6.29
C SER A 295 14.22 -16.30 -5.34
N GLY A 296 13.13 -15.74 -5.83
CA GLY A 296 11.86 -15.72 -5.12
C GLY A 296 10.86 -14.79 -5.79
N SER A 297 9.74 -14.58 -5.12
CA SER A 297 8.67 -13.72 -5.57
C SER A 297 8.11 -12.88 -4.44
N ALA A 298 7.52 -11.74 -4.79
CA ALA A 298 6.82 -10.88 -3.84
C ALA A 298 5.68 -10.15 -4.54
N LEU A 299 4.64 -9.83 -3.78
CA LEU A 299 3.60 -8.91 -4.21
C LEU A 299 4.17 -7.49 -4.17
N CYS A 300 3.67 -6.64 -5.05
CA CYS A 300 3.85 -5.21 -4.88
C CYS A 300 3.15 -4.77 -3.58
N VAL A 301 3.73 -3.80 -2.88
CA VAL A 301 3.06 -3.00 -1.86
C VAL A 301 1.80 -2.49 -2.52
N ALA A 302 0.66 -3.10 -2.17
CA ALA A 302 -0.62 -2.76 -2.79
C ALA A 302 -0.78 -1.25 -2.67
N SER A 303 -0.68 -0.53 -3.81
CA SER A 303 -0.39 0.90 -3.86
C SER A 303 -1.01 1.54 -2.66
N GLY A 304 -0.16 1.83 -1.67
CA GLY A 304 -0.59 2.36 -0.39
C GLY A 304 -1.29 3.66 -0.73
N THR A 305 -2.60 3.60 -0.90
CA THR A 305 -3.36 4.82 -1.01
C THR A 305 -3.04 5.53 0.28
N SER A 306 -2.69 6.81 0.21
CA SER A 306 -2.70 7.68 1.39
C SER A 306 -4.04 7.66 2.16
N ALA A 307 -5.05 6.96 1.63
CA ALA A 307 -6.25 6.61 2.33
C ALA A 307 -5.96 5.61 3.47
N LEU A 308 -5.96 6.17 4.68
CA LEU A 308 -6.11 5.52 5.99
C LEU A 308 -7.39 4.65 6.11
N PHE A 309 -8.18 4.54 5.04
CA PHE A 309 -9.48 3.88 4.97
C PHE A 309 -9.82 3.43 3.53
N ARG A 310 -10.16 2.15 3.31
CA ARG A 310 -10.65 1.65 2.00
C ARG A 310 -11.91 0.80 2.11
N VAL A 311 -12.73 0.85 1.07
CA VAL A 311 -13.92 -0.01 0.90
C VAL A 311 -13.70 -0.92 -0.30
N ASP A 312 -13.71 -2.23 -0.06
CA ASP A 312 -13.78 -3.23 -1.13
C ASP A 312 -15.18 -3.18 -1.76
N ARG A 313 -15.24 -2.80 -3.04
CA ARG A 313 -16.51 -2.64 -3.77
C ARG A 313 -17.20 -3.95 -4.12
N GLN A 314 -16.49 -5.08 -4.11
CA GLN A 314 -17.05 -6.39 -4.39
C GLN A 314 -17.69 -6.99 -3.15
N THR A 315 -17.03 -6.85 -1.99
CA THR A 315 -17.49 -7.46 -0.73
C THR A 315 -18.22 -6.47 0.18
N GLY A 316 -18.03 -5.17 -0.02
CA GLY A 316 -18.49 -4.11 0.88
C GLY A 316 -17.63 -3.97 2.14
N SER A 317 -16.52 -4.70 2.25
CA SER A 317 -15.68 -4.71 3.44
C SER A 317 -14.90 -3.41 3.58
N VAL A 318 -14.83 -2.91 4.80
CA VAL A 318 -14.09 -1.69 5.17
C VAL A 318 -12.78 -2.08 5.86
N TYR A 319 -11.67 -1.50 5.42
CA TYR A 319 -10.33 -1.71 5.99
C TYR A 319 -9.74 -0.36 6.42
N ALA A 320 -9.04 -0.33 7.55
CA ALA A 320 -8.34 0.84 8.06
C ALA A 320 -7.02 0.42 8.70
N ASP A 321 -5.99 1.25 8.57
CA ASP A 321 -4.69 1.03 9.19
C ASP A 321 -4.67 1.64 10.60
N GLY A 322 -4.48 0.80 11.61
CA GLY A 322 -4.46 1.20 13.02
C GLY A 322 -5.85 1.32 13.67
N ALA A 323 -5.89 1.94 14.86
CA ALA A 323 -7.15 2.20 15.56
C ALA A 323 -7.84 3.44 14.98
N TYR A 324 -9.15 3.34 14.74
CA TYR A 324 -9.95 4.49 14.36
C TYR A 324 -10.07 5.46 15.54
N SER A 325 -9.21 6.49 15.57
CA SER A 325 -9.21 7.55 16.58
C SER A 325 -9.63 8.87 15.95
N CYS A 326 -10.72 9.45 16.47
CA CYS A 326 -11.26 10.71 15.98
C CYS A 326 -10.73 11.83 16.88
N GLY A 327 -10.08 12.85 16.32
CA GLY A 327 -9.70 14.04 17.08
C GLY A 327 -10.93 14.68 17.76
N LEU A 328 -10.80 15.08 19.03
CA LEU A 328 -11.85 15.65 19.87
C LEU A 328 -12.63 16.83 19.24
N ALA A 329 -12.09 17.44 18.18
CA ALA A 329 -12.67 18.57 17.48
C ALA A 329 -13.65 18.19 16.34
N SER A 330 -13.64 16.96 15.83
CA SER A 330 -14.32 16.64 14.54
C SER A 330 -15.30 15.46 14.56
N GLY A 331 -15.46 14.74 15.68
CA GLY A 331 -16.51 13.74 15.91
C GLY A 331 -16.86 12.81 14.73
N CYS A 332 -16.12 11.72 14.54
CA CYS A 332 -16.27 10.88 13.35
C CYS A 332 -17.33 9.76 13.46
N PHE A 333 -17.96 9.57 14.62
CA PHE A 333 -19.25 8.87 14.70
C PHE A 333 -20.39 9.88 14.59
N ASN A 334 -20.61 10.42 13.39
CA ASN A 334 -21.79 11.24 13.10
C ASN A 334 -22.87 10.46 12.33
N ALA A 335 -23.04 9.19 12.69
CA ALA A 335 -24.33 8.53 12.56
C ALA A 335 -25.13 8.75 13.84
N GLY A 336 -25.60 9.98 14.09
CA GLY A 336 -26.70 10.22 15.03
C GLY A 336 -26.42 10.73 16.44
N ALA A 337 -25.35 11.47 16.76
CA ALA A 337 -25.25 12.29 18.00
C ALA A 337 -25.40 11.60 19.39
N GLY A 338 -25.72 10.31 19.50
CA GLY A 338 -25.80 9.56 20.76
C GLY A 338 -24.47 8.95 21.18
N ALA A 339 -24.36 8.61 22.47
CA ALA A 339 -23.15 8.03 23.07
C ALA A 339 -23.40 6.58 23.51
N ASP A 340 -24.21 5.86 22.74
CA ASP A 340 -24.64 4.48 22.97
C ASP A 340 -24.40 3.56 21.77
N LEU A 341 -24.22 2.27 22.08
CA LEU A 341 -24.24 1.15 21.15
C LEU A 341 -25.62 0.53 21.19
N ALA A 342 -26.31 0.44 20.05
CA ALA A 342 -27.64 -0.14 19.98
C ALA A 342 -27.75 -1.24 18.92
N GLU A 343 -28.73 -2.13 19.06
CA GLU A 343 -29.10 -3.10 18.04
C GLU A 343 -30.57 -2.95 17.62
N TYR A 344 -30.89 -3.35 16.39
CA TYR A 344 -32.29 -3.38 15.96
C TYR A 344 -33.04 -4.57 16.57
N ILE A 345 -34.17 -4.27 17.22
CA ILE A 345 -35.07 -5.25 17.83
C ILE A 345 -36.46 -5.21 17.20
N ARG A 346 -37.16 -6.35 17.29
CA ARG A 346 -38.55 -6.50 16.87
C ARG A 346 -39.48 -6.20 18.03
N VAL A 347 -40.37 -5.22 17.88
CA VAL A 347 -41.33 -4.85 18.92
C VAL A 347 -42.75 -5.31 18.56
N SER A 348 -43.54 -5.63 19.59
CA SER A 348 -44.95 -6.05 19.45
C SER A 348 -45.95 -4.88 19.48
N GLU A 349 -45.48 -3.70 19.86
CA GLU A 349 -46.23 -2.46 19.97
C GLU A 349 -45.36 -1.28 19.53
N VAL A 350 -45.93 -0.09 19.41
CA VAL A 350 -45.14 1.12 19.14
C VAL A 350 -44.31 1.46 20.38
N VAL A 351 -43.00 1.55 20.16
CA VAL A 351 -42.01 1.96 21.16
C VAL A 351 -41.39 3.27 20.67
N GLU A 352 -41.40 4.27 21.52
CA GLU A 352 -40.80 5.58 21.26
C GLU A 352 -39.40 5.65 21.89
N PRO A 353 -38.51 6.50 21.35
CA PRO A 353 -37.25 6.79 22.00
C PRO A 353 -37.41 7.19 23.47
N GLY A 354 -36.53 6.63 24.31
CA GLY A 354 -36.54 6.79 25.76
C GLY A 354 -37.48 5.85 26.51
N ASP A 355 -38.33 5.08 25.81
CA ASP A 355 -39.11 4.02 26.43
C ASP A 355 -38.19 2.90 26.97
N LEU A 356 -38.48 2.45 28.18
CA LEU A 356 -37.88 1.27 28.76
C LEU A 356 -38.56 -0.01 28.22
N VAL A 357 -37.75 -0.97 27.80
CA VAL A 357 -38.19 -2.14 27.03
C VAL A 357 -37.89 -3.43 27.81
N GLU A 358 -38.82 -4.39 27.73
CA GLU A 358 -38.65 -5.74 28.28
C GLU A 358 -38.83 -6.82 27.20
N ALA A 359 -38.24 -7.99 27.44
CA ALA A 359 -38.49 -9.19 26.63
C ALA A 359 -39.97 -9.59 26.72
N HIS A 360 -40.58 -9.93 25.58
CA HIS A 360 -41.96 -10.39 25.53
C HIS A 360 -42.07 -11.79 26.18
N PRO A 361 -43.02 -12.02 27.12
CA PRO A 361 -43.10 -13.27 27.87
C PRO A 361 -43.38 -14.50 26.98
N ASP A 362 -44.24 -14.33 25.96
CA ASP A 362 -44.71 -15.45 25.14
C ASP A 362 -44.14 -15.50 23.71
N ARG A 363 -43.26 -14.56 23.34
CA ARG A 363 -42.78 -14.40 21.95
C ARG A 363 -41.27 -14.22 21.94
N PRO A 364 -40.49 -15.29 21.71
CA PRO A 364 -39.03 -15.21 21.64
C PRO A 364 -38.54 -14.17 20.62
N HIS A 365 -37.50 -13.41 20.98
CA HIS A 365 -36.91 -12.34 20.17
C HIS A 365 -37.88 -11.19 19.81
N VAL A 366 -39.01 -11.08 20.51
CA VAL A 366 -39.93 -9.95 20.43
C VAL A 366 -39.88 -9.19 21.75
N TYR A 367 -40.00 -7.88 21.66
CA TYR A 367 -39.90 -6.98 22.80
C TYR A 367 -41.16 -6.12 22.90
N ARG A 368 -41.34 -5.49 24.06
CA ARG A 368 -42.47 -4.60 24.35
C ARG A 368 -42.06 -3.58 25.41
N LYS A 369 -42.88 -2.55 25.64
CA LYS A 369 -42.63 -1.63 26.76
C LYS A 369 -42.74 -2.41 28.08
N THR A 370 -41.95 -2.02 29.08
CA THR A 370 -42.14 -2.51 30.45
C THR A 370 -43.59 -2.30 30.89
N GLN A 371 -44.18 -3.24 31.63
CA GLN A 371 -45.62 -3.21 31.98
C GLN A 371 -45.88 -2.98 33.48
N GLY A 372 -44.85 -2.75 34.28
CA GLY A 372 -44.98 -2.53 35.72
C GLY A 372 -43.64 -2.35 36.42
N ALA A 373 -43.73 -2.03 37.71
CA ALA A 373 -42.58 -1.73 38.55
C ALA A 373 -41.68 -2.97 38.75
N TYR A 374 -40.36 -2.76 38.79
CA TYR A 374 -39.36 -3.81 39.08
C TYR A 374 -39.40 -5.02 38.13
N SER A 375 -39.59 -4.80 36.83
CA SER A 375 -39.62 -5.88 35.84
C SER A 375 -38.24 -6.51 35.67
N VAL A 376 -38.12 -7.79 36.02
CA VAL A 376 -36.91 -8.61 35.79
C VAL A 376 -36.71 -9.02 34.33
N ARG A 377 -37.66 -8.66 33.44
CA ARG A 377 -37.55 -8.90 31.99
C ARG A 377 -36.97 -7.70 31.25
N VAL A 378 -36.65 -6.61 31.95
CA VAL A 378 -36.07 -5.40 31.36
C VAL A 378 -34.82 -5.77 30.57
N THR A 379 -34.68 -5.23 29.37
CA THR A 379 -33.55 -5.53 28.48
C THR A 379 -32.77 -4.27 28.13
N GLY A 380 -33.39 -3.10 28.19
CA GLY A 380 -32.71 -1.84 27.91
C GLY A 380 -33.70 -0.75 27.52
N VAL A 381 -33.19 0.29 26.89
CA VAL A 381 -33.94 1.50 26.53
C VAL A 381 -33.98 1.63 25.02
N SER A 382 -35.12 2.06 24.47
CA SER A 382 -35.20 2.46 23.07
C SER A 382 -34.34 3.71 22.82
N SER A 383 -33.28 3.59 22.03
CA SER A 383 -32.37 4.68 21.70
C SER A 383 -33.04 5.72 20.80
N PHE A 384 -32.62 6.98 20.94
CA PHE A 384 -33.03 8.07 20.06
C PHE A 384 -32.27 8.01 18.74
N ARG A 385 -30.94 8.01 18.84
CA ARG A 385 -30.02 8.03 17.72
C ARG A 385 -28.68 7.49 18.24
N PRO A 386 -28.41 6.18 18.09
CA PRO A 386 -27.24 5.55 18.69
C PRO A 386 -25.96 6.02 18.02
N GLY A 387 -24.84 6.04 18.74
CA GLY A 387 -23.52 6.31 18.15
C GLY A 387 -23.06 5.19 17.21
N MET A 388 -23.53 3.96 17.45
CA MET A 388 -23.35 2.81 16.56
C MET A 388 -24.59 1.90 16.62
N ALA A 389 -25.08 1.48 15.45
CA ALA A 389 -26.20 0.55 15.34
C ALA A 389 -25.75 -0.80 14.75
N LEU A 390 -26.12 -1.89 15.42
CA LEU A 390 -25.83 -3.27 15.02
C LEU A 390 -27.03 -3.89 14.28
N ALA A 391 -26.71 -4.80 13.35
CA ALA A 391 -27.62 -5.60 12.51
C ALA A 391 -28.45 -4.83 11.46
N LEU A 392 -28.02 -4.88 10.19
CA LEU A 392 -28.81 -4.47 9.02
C LEU A 392 -29.41 -5.71 8.32
N ARG A 393 -30.56 -6.19 8.79
CA ARG A 393 -31.42 -7.02 7.95
C ARG A 393 -32.79 -6.39 7.80
N ALA A 394 -33.37 -6.53 6.62
CA ALA A 394 -34.71 -6.06 6.30
C ALA A 394 -35.73 -6.67 7.28
N PHE A 395 -36.13 -5.90 8.28
CA PHE A 395 -37.19 -6.28 9.21
C PHE A 395 -38.54 -6.19 8.50
N GLN A 396 -39.34 -7.25 8.57
CA GLN A 396 -40.79 -7.15 8.37
C GLN A 396 -41.45 -6.80 9.71
N GLY A 397 -41.92 -5.56 9.90
CA GLY A 397 -42.55 -5.05 11.12
C GLY A 397 -42.01 -3.68 11.54
N THR A 398 -42.51 -3.13 12.67
CA THR A 398 -41.99 -1.87 13.25
C THR A 398 -40.70 -2.16 14.03
N PRO A 399 -39.53 -1.66 13.60
CA PRO A 399 -38.27 -1.86 14.32
C PRO A 399 -38.11 -0.81 15.43
N ALA A 400 -37.40 -1.17 16.50
CA ALA A 400 -36.88 -0.22 17.49
C ALA A 400 -35.37 -0.45 17.69
N LEU A 401 -34.65 0.56 18.18
CA LEU A 401 -33.22 0.46 18.47
C LEU A 401 -33.04 0.28 19.97
N LEU A 402 -32.58 -0.90 20.40
CA LEU A 402 -32.32 -1.18 21.81
C LEU A 402 -30.89 -0.79 22.16
N ALA A 403 -30.71 0.15 23.08
CA ALA A 403 -29.40 0.49 23.61
C ALA A 403 -28.85 -0.66 24.48
N LEU A 404 -27.70 -1.19 24.08
CA LEU A 404 -26.96 -2.26 24.76
C LEU A 404 -26.01 -1.71 25.82
N ALA A 405 -25.40 -0.56 25.53
CA ALA A 405 -24.45 0.10 26.42
C ALA A 405 -24.33 1.59 26.06
N GLY A 406 -23.93 2.40 27.05
CA GLY A 406 -23.65 3.82 26.85
C GLY A 406 -24.75 4.75 27.40
N ARG A 407 -24.71 6.03 27.00
CA ARG A 407 -25.58 7.07 27.57
C ARG A 407 -26.81 7.30 26.69
N VAL A 408 -27.99 7.15 27.28
CA VAL A 408 -29.28 7.34 26.61
C VAL A 408 -30.23 8.19 27.44
N PRO A 409 -31.04 9.06 26.81
CA PRO A 409 -32.19 9.67 27.47
C PRO A 409 -33.27 8.62 27.75
N VAL A 410 -33.81 8.62 28.96
CA VAL A 410 -34.81 7.66 29.43
C VAL A 410 -36.00 8.39 30.02
N LYS A 411 -37.22 7.95 29.66
CA LYS A 411 -38.45 8.43 30.27
C LYS A 411 -38.52 7.93 31.71
N ALA A 412 -38.59 8.83 32.66
CA ALA A 412 -38.56 8.50 34.08
C ALA A 412 -39.66 9.23 34.87
N THR A 413 -39.99 8.66 36.03
CA THR A 413 -40.97 9.18 36.99
C THR A 413 -40.34 9.27 38.38
N THR A 414 -40.91 10.13 39.23
CA THR A 414 -40.53 10.24 40.64
C THR A 414 -41.41 9.39 41.57
N GLU A 415 -42.01 8.30 41.06
CA GLU A 415 -42.85 7.35 41.81
C GLU A 415 -42.16 6.84 43.08
N ASN A 416 -40.86 6.56 43.00
CA ASN A 416 -40.01 6.14 44.11
C ASN A 416 -39.17 7.28 44.73
N GLY A 417 -39.68 8.50 44.61
CA GLY A 417 -39.02 9.73 45.00
C GLY A 417 -38.12 10.32 43.91
N PRO A 418 -37.49 11.47 44.21
CA PRO A 418 -36.62 12.16 43.26
C PRO A 418 -35.42 11.32 42.81
N ILE A 419 -35.00 11.52 41.57
CA ILE A 419 -33.81 10.87 40.99
C ILE A 419 -32.62 11.81 41.10
N ARG A 420 -31.46 11.25 41.45
CA ARG A 420 -30.16 11.91 41.53
C ARG A 420 -29.11 11.15 40.73
N PRO A 421 -28.06 11.83 40.23
CA PRO A 421 -26.92 11.15 39.63
C PRO A 421 -26.34 10.09 40.57
N GLY A 422 -26.12 8.89 40.06
CA GLY A 422 -25.65 7.74 40.85
C GLY A 422 -26.75 6.74 41.23
N ASP A 423 -28.01 7.15 41.21
CA ASP A 423 -29.14 6.29 41.55
C ASP A 423 -29.29 5.13 40.54
N LEU A 424 -29.51 3.92 41.06
CA LEU A 424 -29.86 2.77 40.24
C LEU A 424 -31.32 2.88 39.80
N LEU A 425 -31.57 2.58 38.52
CA LEU A 425 -32.89 2.71 37.93
C LEU A 425 -33.48 1.35 37.56
N VAL A 426 -34.79 1.23 37.78
CA VAL A 426 -35.64 0.08 37.48
C VAL A 426 -36.89 0.57 36.72
N SER A 427 -37.71 -0.34 36.19
CA SER A 427 -39.00 0.05 35.60
C SER A 427 -39.97 0.58 36.66
N SER A 428 -40.83 1.53 36.30
CA SER A 428 -41.89 2.07 37.15
C SER A 428 -43.24 1.39 36.90
N SER A 429 -44.27 1.75 37.67
CA SER A 429 -45.64 1.26 37.44
C SER A 429 -46.22 1.74 36.10
N ARG A 430 -45.68 2.83 35.53
CA ARG A 430 -46.09 3.37 34.24
C ARG A 430 -45.36 2.65 33.08
N PRO A 431 -46.09 2.13 32.08
CA PRO A 431 -45.47 1.39 31.00
C PRO A 431 -44.41 2.20 30.24
N GLY A 432 -43.23 1.62 30.05
CA GLY A 432 -42.10 2.25 29.35
C GLY A 432 -41.34 3.31 30.16
N TYR A 433 -41.67 3.53 31.43
CA TYR A 433 -40.97 4.51 32.27
C TYR A 433 -40.06 3.84 33.29
N ALA A 434 -39.01 4.56 33.67
CA ALA A 434 -38.11 4.21 34.74
C ALA A 434 -38.44 4.96 36.04
N MET A 435 -37.92 4.46 37.15
CA MET A 435 -37.90 5.15 38.43
C MET A 435 -36.65 4.74 39.23
N ARG A 436 -36.35 5.47 40.30
CA ARG A 436 -35.29 5.11 41.24
C ARG A 436 -35.59 3.77 41.93
N CYS A 437 -34.58 2.95 42.08
CA CYS A 437 -34.58 1.80 42.98
C CYS A 437 -34.63 2.27 44.44
N ALA A 438 -35.78 2.12 45.11
CA ALA A 438 -35.93 2.53 46.51
C ALA A 438 -35.43 1.46 47.52
N ASP A 439 -35.47 0.19 47.15
CA ASP A 439 -35.03 -0.94 47.97
C ASP A 439 -34.20 -1.89 47.10
N LEU A 440 -32.91 -2.00 47.40
CA LEU A 440 -31.96 -2.81 46.63
C LEU A 440 -32.35 -4.29 46.56
N THR A 441 -33.07 -4.81 47.55
CA THR A 441 -33.50 -6.22 47.57
C THR A 441 -34.56 -6.53 46.52
N LEU A 442 -35.34 -5.54 46.10
CA LEU A 442 -36.36 -5.66 45.06
C LEU A 442 -35.80 -5.39 43.65
N CYS A 443 -34.58 -4.85 43.56
CA CYS A 443 -33.97 -4.39 42.31
C CYS A 443 -33.08 -5.45 41.66
N GLU A 444 -32.76 -6.53 42.35
CA GLU A 444 -31.97 -7.63 41.81
C GLU A 444 -32.64 -8.19 40.54
N GLY A 445 -31.91 -8.21 39.43
CA GLY A 445 -32.42 -8.62 38.11
C GLY A 445 -33.32 -7.59 37.39
N ALA A 446 -33.70 -6.48 38.03
CA ALA A 446 -34.57 -5.44 37.44
C ALA A 446 -33.85 -4.11 37.16
N ILE A 447 -32.59 -3.97 37.59
CA ILE A 447 -31.77 -2.79 37.30
C ILE A 447 -31.43 -2.79 35.82
N PHE A 448 -31.50 -1.63 35.15
CA PHE A 448 -31.04 -1.51 33.75
C PHE A 448 -29.97 -0.43 33.55
N GLY A 449 -29.79 0.45 34.53
CA GLY A 449 -28.89 1.59 34.38
C GLY A 449 -28.77 2.45 35.63
N LYS A 450 -27.93 3.47 35.50
CA LYS A 450 -27.63 4.45 36.54
C LYS A 450 -27.91 5.86 36.05
N ALA A 451 -28.64 6.65 36.83
CA ALA A 451 -28.96 8.03 36.51
C ALA A 451 -27.67 8.88 36.42
N LEU A 452 -27.62 9.75 35.42
CA LEU A 452 -26.58 10.77 35.26
C LEU A 452 -27.10 12.19 35.51
N GLU A 453 -28.42 12.35 35.59
CA GLU A 453 -29.12 13.61 35.75
C GLU A 453 -30.12 13.56 36.92
N VAL A 454 -30.58 14.74 37.31
CA VAL A 454 -31.59 14.93 38.37
C VAL A 454 -33.00 14.93 37.77
N LEU A 455 -33.96 14.31 38.45
CA LEU A 455 -35.39 14.49 38.19
C LEU A 455 -36.13 14.82 39.50
N GLU A 456 -36.73 16.01 39.57
CA GLU A 456 -37.51 16.49 40.73
C GLU A 456 -39.02 16.62 40.41
N ILE A 457 -39.35 16.71 39.13
CA ILE A 457 -40.75 16.82 38.66
C ILE A 457 -41.37 15.43 38.51
N ALA A 458 -42.70 15.37 38.37
CA ALA A 458 -43.42 14.09 38.34
C ALA A 458 -42.91 13.11 37.27
N GLU A 459 -42.60 13.62 36.08
CA GLU A 459 -42.07 12.85 34.95
C GLU A 459 -41.18 13.70 34.04
N GLY A 460 -40.23 13.06 33.36
CA GLY A 460 -39.36 13.73 32.40
C GLY A 460 -38.43 12.75 31.68
N LEU A 461 -37.61 13.28 30.77
CA LEU A 461 -36.47 12.58 30.18
C LEU A 461 -35.22 12.90 30.99
N ILE A 462 -34.46 11.87 31.36
CA ILE A 462 -33.15 12.01 32.02
C ILE A 462 -32.08 11.18 31.32
N SER A 463 -30.85 11.66 31.33
CA SER A 463 -29.69 10.90 30.85
C SER A 463 -29.34 9.76 31.82
N VAL A 464 -29.16 8.55 31.27
CA VAL A 464 -28.86 7.32 32.02
C VAL A 464 -27.71 6.60 31.34
N LEU A 465 -26.79 6.07 32.14
CA LEU A 465 -25.80 5.10 31.68
C LEU A 465 -26.43 3.70 31.74
N VAL A 466 -26.68 3.09 30.59
CA VAL A 466 -27.17 1.70 30.50
C VAL A 466 -26.07 0.75 30.95
N MET A 467 -26.46 -0.20 31.80
CA MET A 467 -25.58 -1.24 32.31
C MET A 467 -26.06 -2.57 31.73
N SER A 468 -25.24 -3.21 30.90
CA SER A 468 -25.44 -4.60 30.49
C SER A 468 -25.07 -5.51 31.66
N HIS A 469 -26.00 -6.37 32.10
CA HIS A 469 -25.74 -7.40 33.12
C HIS A 469 -25.16 -8.67 32.51
#